data_AF-A0A8I3AP29-F1
#
_entry.id   AF-A0A8I3AP29-F1
#
_cell.length_a   1.000
_cell.length_b   1.000
_cell.length_c   1.000
_cell.angle_alpha   90.00
_cell.angle_beta   90.00
_cell.angle_gamma   90.00
#
_symmetry.space_group_name_H-M   'P 1'
#
loop_
_entity.id
_entity.type
_entity.pdbx_description
1 polymer ?
#
loop_
_entity_poly.entity_id
_entity_poly.type
_entity_poly.pdbx_seq_one_letter_code
_entity_poly.pdbx_strand_id
1 'polypeptide(L)'
;MPFRIIIVGAGIAGLCAAIGLAQQGHDVTIPESAKELTPIGIKSKLRNDIIPEEDTSMNLNPLSAFRAYVHHDDLMSDPITAPIFKEIATNVWAGYNRHVIIYPCAGGMYTLGATHPANHYEIGDQAMEWSRAATVSQAEEEYQEWNPIVKRILHHTKEVGKWRLAEVPRLPRWASKSGRVVLMGDNAHAMLQFLAQGAAMATEDAGSLSVAVSRAKSAEDLPRVLKAYERARKWRCEAVSAQARRNGDMIHMPDGEEQENRDRKMSQLAETGVWKADTGPMFDAEFRNFLYNHNVIEHTKMVLDSAT
;
A
#
# COMPACT_ATOMS: atom_id res chain seq x y z
N MET A 1 27.16 -12.60 16.52
CA MET A 1 28.22 -12.33 15.53
C MET A 1 27.65 -11.42 14.45
N PRO A 2 28.40 -10.45 13.90
CA PRO A 2 27.90 -9.61 12.83
C PRO A 2 27.74 -10.42 11.54
N PHE A 3 26.55 -10.40 10.92
CA PHE A 3 26.36 -10.90 9.57
C PHE A 3 26.68 -9.79 8.56
N ARG A 4 27.14 -10.18 7.36
CA ARG A 4 27.12 -9.31 6.19
C ARG A 4 25.79 -9.51 5.47
N ILE A 5 24.98 -8.48 5.39
CA ILE A 5 23.63 -8.53 4.85
C ILE A 5 23.53 -7.57 3.67
N ILE A 6 23.03 -8.08 2.54
CA ILE A 6 22.76 -7.28 1.35
C ILE A 6 21.25 -7.06 1.27
N ILE A 7 20.85 -5.79 1.16
CA ILE A 7 19.44 -5.39 0.99
C ILE A 7 19.28 -4.79 -0.40
N VAL A 8 18.60 -5.51 -1.29
CA VAL A 8 18.39 -5.06 -2.66
C VAL A 8 17.18 -4.13 -2.73
N GLY A 9 17.44 -2.84 -2.96
CA GLY A 9 16.43 -1.78 -3.06
C GLY A 9 16.37 -0.87 -1.83
N ALA A 10 16.40 0.45 -2.07
CA ALA A 10 16.36 1.52 -1.08
C ALA A 10 14.95 2.12 -0.89
N GLY A 11 13.90 1.32 -1.12
CA GLY A 11 12.53 1.68 -0.75
C GLY A 11 12.31 1.64 0.77
N ILE A 12 11.08 1.95 1.21
CA ILE A 12 10.70 1.99 2.64
C ILE A 12 11.12 0.71 3.37
N ALA A 13 10.77 -0.47 2.83
CA ALA A 13 11.12 -1.75 3.44
C ALA A 13 12.64 -1.92 3.62
N GLY A 14 13.41 -1.61 2.55
CA GLY A 14 14.86 -1.79 2.53
C GLY A 14 15.59 -0.85 3.47
N LEU A 15 15.23 0.44 3.48
CA LEU A 15 15.81 1.43 4.39
C LEU A 15 15.47 1.13 5.85
N CYS A 16 14.21 0.80 6.15
CA CYS A 16 13.82 0.41 7.51
C CYS A 16 14.56 -0.86 7.97
N ALA A 17 14.69 -1.88 7.10
CA ALA A 17 15.39 -3.11 7.43
C ALA A 17 16.89 -2.85 7.64
N ALA A 18 17.50 -1.98 6.83
CA ALA A 18 18.90 -1.61 6.97
C ALA A 18 19.19 -0.95 8.31
N ILE A 19 18.36 0.02 8.70
CA ILE A 19 18.48 0.70 10.00
C ILE A 19 18.34 -0.33 11.13
N GLY A 20 17.29 -1.15 11.10
CA GLY A 20 17.04 -2.14 12.16
C GLY A 20 18.18 -3.17 12.30
N LEU A 21 18.69 -3.70 11.18
CA LEU A 21 19.78 -4.67 11.17
C LEU A 21 21.13 -4.06 11.56
N ALA A 22 21.42 -2.83 11.12
CA ALA A 22 22.62 -2.10 11.51
C ALA A 22 22.62 -1.78 13.02
N GLN A 23 21.47 -1.42 13.59
CA GLN A 23 21.32 -1.24 15.04
C GLN A 23 21.57 -2.52 15.86
N GLN A 24 21.39 -3.71 15.25
CA GLN A 24 21.76 -5.00 15.85
C GLN A 24 23.26 -5.33 15.66
N GLY A 25 24.06 -4.42 15.09
CA GLY A 25 25.49 -4.60 14.88
C GLY A 25 25.84 -5.44 13.66
N HIS A 26 24.95 -5.58 12.69
CA HIS A 26 25.25 -6.23 11.40
C HIS A 26 25.86 -5.26 10.41
N ASP A 27 26.67 -5.79 9.49
CA ASP A 27 27.25 -5.05 8.37
C ASP A 27 26.26 -5.09 7.19
N VAL A 28 25.71 -3.93 6.82
CA VAL A 28 24.60 -3.84 5.86
C VAL A 28 25.01 -3.03 4.64
N THR A 29 24.83 -3.62 3.46
CA THR A 29 25.03 -2.96 2.16
C THR A 29 23.71 -2.87 1.41
N ILE A 30 23.37 -1.68 0.91
CA ILE A 30 22.15 -1.43 0.13
C ILE A 30 22.52 -1.13 -1.33
N PRO A 31 22.52 -2.11 -2.23
CA PRO A 31 22.51 -1.83 -3.66
C PRO A 31 21.15 -1.29 -4.10
N GLU A 32 21.16 -0.16 -4.82
CA GLU A 32 20.02 0.45 -5.50
C GLU A 32 20.42 0.81 -6.93
N SER A 33 19.58 0.46 -7.91
CA SER A 33 19.80 0.72 -9.33
C SER A 33 18.96 1.89 -9.86
N ALA A 34 17.90 2.26 -9.15
CA ALA A 34 17.08 3.42 -9.46
C ALA A 34 17.89 4.70 -9.23
N LYS A 35 17.95 5.55 -10.26
CA LYS A 35 18.58 6.88 -10.15
C LYS A 35 17.76 7.84 -9.28
N GLU A 36 16.47 7.55 -9.13
CA GLU A 36 15.50 8.30 -8.34
C GLU A 36 14.58 7.33 -7.60
N LEU A 37 14.03 7.76 -6.46
CA LEU A 37 13.12 6.94 -5.65
C LEU A 37 11.85 6.63 -6.44
N THR A 38 11.80 5.42 -7.00
CA THR A 38 10.64 4.90 -7.72
C THR A 38 10.22 3.57 -7.09
N PRO A 39 8.92 3.26 -7.04
CA PRO A 39 8.43 2.02 -6.46
C PRO A 39 8.64 0.85 -7.44
N ILE A 40 9.86 0.32 -7.44
CA ILE A 40 10.27 -0.84 -8.26
C ILE A 40 9.91 -2.17 -7.59
N GLY A 41 9.68 -2.19 -6.27
CA GLY A 41 9.59 -3.41 -5.46
C GLY A 41 8.67 -4.50 -5.99
N ILE A 42 7.48 -4.13 -6.49
CA ILE A 42 6.54 -5.09 -7.09
C ILE A 42 7.05 -5.73 -8.39
N LYS A 43 7.92 -5.07 -9.14
CA LYS A 43 8.49 -5.56 -10.41
C LYS A 43 9.74 -6.42 -10.23
N SER A 44 10.17 -6.63 -8.98
CA SER A 44 11.37 -7.40 -8.69
C SER A 44 11.27 -8.81 -9.31
N LYS A 45 12.31 -9.17 -10.08
CA LYS A 45 12.47 -10.50 -10.67
C LYS A 45 12.93 -11.55 -9.65
N LEU A 46 13.40 -11.12 -8.48
CA LEU A 46 13.95 -12.00 -7.45
C LEU A 46 12.95 -13.07 -6.98
N ARG A 47 11.64 -12.80 -7.07
CA ARG A 47 10.60 -13.80 -6.75
C ARG A 47 10.71 -15.04 -7.63
N ASN A 48 10.90 -14.85 -8.95
CA ASN A 48 11.05 -15.94 -9.90
C ASN A 48 12.32 -16.76 -9.61
N ASP A 49 13.40 -16.10 -9.16
CA ASP A 49 14.65 -16.78 -8.85
C ASP A 49 14.54 -17.67 -7.58
N ILE A 50 13.78 -17.23 -6.57
CA ILE A 50 13.64 -17.98 -5.32
C ILE A 50 12.43 -18.94 -5.29
N ILE A 51 11.46 -18.74 -6.19
CA ILE A 51 10.26 -19.58 -6.39
C ILE A 51 10.11 -19.89 -7.89
N PRO A 52 11.04 -20.65 -8.49
CA PRO A 52 10.99 -20.97 -9.92
C PRO A 52 9.86 -21.95 -10.29
N GLU A 53 9.23 -22.60 -9.32
CA GLU A 53 8.17 -23.57 -9.54
C GLU A 53 6.74 -22.99 -9.64
N GLU A 54 6.54 -21.69 -9.36
CA GLU A 54 5.22 -21.03 -9.41
C GLU A 54 5.27 -19.77 -10.29
N ASP A 55 4.12 -19.36 -10.81
CA ASP A 55 3.99 -18.03 -11.41
C ASP A 55 3.89 -16.96 -10.31
N THR A 56 4.92 -16.13 -10.21
CA THR A 56 4.98 -15.01 -9.25
C THR A 56 4.81 -13.64 -9.89
N SER A 57 4.28 -13.64 -11.12
CA SER A 57 3.95 -12.42 -11.87
C SER A 57 2.90 -11.61 -11.12
N MET A 58 2.98 -10.28 -11.25
CA MET A 58 2.01 -9.39 -10.61
C MET A 58 0.63 -9.52 -11.25
N ASN A 59 -0.41 -9.40 -10.43
CA ASN A 59 -1.79 -9.35 -10.89
C ASN A 59 -2.17 -7.90 -11.17
N LEU A 60 -2.36 -7.53 -12.44
CA LEU A 60 -2.89 -6.22 -12.80
C LEU A 60 -4.36 -6.15 -12.36
N ASN A 61 -4.70 -5.12 -11.59
CA ASN A 61 -6.08 -4.82 -11.22
C ASN A 61 -6.74 -4.09 -12.40
N PRO A 62 -8.07 -4.15 -12.63
CA PRO A 62 -8.72 -3.42 -13.72
C PRO A 62 -8.73 -1.89 -13.55
N LEU A 63 -8.36 -1.36 -12.38
CA LEU A 63 -8.33 0.08 -12.10
C LEU A 63 -6.92 0.69 -12.26
N SER A 64 -6.89 2.00 -12.47
CA SER A 64 -5.71 2.87 -12.43
C SER A 64 -6.01 4.07 -11.52
N ALA A 65 -4.98 4.80 -11.11
CA ALA A 65 -5.14 5.99 -10.29
C ALA A 65 -4.27 7.14 -10.79
N PHE A 66 -4.87 8.32 -10.94
CA PHE A 66 -4.13 9.57 -11.00
C PHE A 66 -3.66 9.94 -9.59
N ARG A 67 -2.45 10.48 -9.49
CA ARG A 67 -1.86 10.97 -8.25
C ARG A 67 -1.25 12.34 -8.48
N ALA A 68 -1.56 13.27 -7.59
CA ALA A 68 -1.10 14.64 -7.72
C ALA A 68 -0.97 15.30 -6.35
N TYR A 69 -0.40 16.49 -6.36
CA TYR A 69 -0.41 17.40 -5.23
C TYR A 69 -1.13 18.70 -5.63
N VAL A 70 -1.88 19.27 -4.70
CA VAL A 70 -2.58 20.54 -4.88
C VAL A 70 -2.32 21.42 -3.66
N HIS A 71 -2.05 22.71 -3.88
CA HIS A 71 -1.81 23.64 -2.78
C HIS A 71 -3.14 23.99 -2.09
N HIS A 72 -3.13 24.08 -0.77
CA HIS A 72 -4.33 24.44 0.00
C HIS A 72 -4.89 25.81 -0.40
N ASP A 73 -4.03 26.80 -0.61
CA ASP A 73 -4.46 28.14 -1.07
C ASP A 73 -5.18 28.12 -2.42
N ASP A 74 -4.74 27.27 -3.36
CA ASP A 74 -5.39 27.13 -4.68
C ASP A 74 -6.84 26.61 -4.47
N LEU A 75 -7.02 25.61 -3.59
CA LEU A 75 -8.33 25.05 -3.22
C LEU A 75 -9.20 26.03 -2.41
N MET A 76 -8.60 26.90 -1.60
CA MET A 76 -9.31 27.92 -0.81
C MET A 76 -9.69 29.15 -1.64
N SER A 77 -8.98 29.42 -2.75
CA SER A 77 -9.27 30.54 -3.65
C SER A 77 -10.54 30.35 -4.47
N ASP A 78 -11.00 29.12 -4.61
CA ASP A 78 -12.15 28.76 -5.43
C ASP A 78 -13.43 28.60 -4.60
N PRO A 79 -14.48 29.39 -4.87
CA PRO A 79 -15.73 29.36 -4.11
C PRO A 79 -16.42 27.98 -4.04
N ILE A 80 -16.17 27.09 -4.98
CA ILE A 80 -16.77 25.75 -5.03
C ILE A 80 -16.06 24.79 -4.08
N THR A 81 -14.73 24.84 -4.01
CA THR A 81 -13.93 23.94 -3.16
C THR A 81 -13.70 24.49 -1.76
N ALA A 82 -13.61 25.82 -1.61
CA ALA A 82 -13.29 26.48 -0.35
C ALA A 82 -14.15 26.03 0.85
N PRO A 83 -15.48 25.81 0.73
CA PRO A 83 -16.28 25.33 1.87
C PRO A 83 -15.78 24.02 2.49
N ILE A 84 -15.21 23.12 1.68
CA ILE A 84 -14.73 21.80 2.10
C ILE A 84 -13.35 21.89 2.74
N PHE A 85 -12.48 22.75 2.20
CA PHE A 85 -11.08 22.87 2.65
C PHE A 85 -10.87 23.91 3.76
N LYS A 86 -11.94 24.53 4.27
CA LYS A 86 -11.91 25.28 5.54
C LYS A 86 -11.49 24.38 6.71
N GLU A 87 -11.93 23.14 6.68
CA GLU A 87 -11.54 22.13 7.66
C GLU A 87 -10.44 21.25 7.08
N ILE A 88 -9.35 21.10 7.84
CA ILE A 88 -8.24 20.24 7.43
C ILE A 88 -8.64 18.79 7.71
N ALA A 89 -9.12 18.10 6.68
CA ALA A 89 -9.61 16.72 6.76
C ALA A 89 -9.20 15.88 5.54
N THR A 90 -9.29 14.56 5.70
CA THR A 90 -9.31 13.61 4.59
C THR A 90 -10.71 13.59 4.00
N ASN A 91 -10.83 13.91 2.72
CA ASN A 91 -12.11 13.88 1.99
C ASN A 91 -12.10 12.72 0.99
N VAL A 92 -13.21 12.01 0.90
CA VAL A 92 -13.39 10.86 0.00
C VAL A 92 -14.71 11.01 -0.76
N TRP A 93 -14.65 10.88 -2.08
CA TRP A 93 -15.80 10.72 -2.97
C TRP A 93 -15.79 9.30 -3.50
N ALA A 94 -16.85 8.55 -3.28
CA ALA A 94 -17.01 7.17 -3.75
C ALA A 94 -18.06 7.10 -4.87
N GLY A 95 -17.94 6.14 -5.78
CA GLY A 95 -18.87 5.94 -6.89
C GLY A 95 -18.52 4.71 -7.74
N TYR A 96 -19.38 4.38 -8.70
CA TYR A 96 -19.19 3.18 -9.51
C TYR A 96 -17.88 3.20 -10.30
N ASN A 97 -17.00 2.23 -10.00
CA ASN A 97 -15.63 2.11 -10.54
C ASN A 97 -14.75 3.36 -10.43
N ARG A 98 -15.16 4.36 -9.65
CA ARG A 98 -14.41 5.61 -9.46
C ARG A 98 -14.41 6.04 -8.00
N HIS A 99 -13.27 6.49 -7.50
CA HIS A 99 -13.22 7.21 -6.25
C HIS A 99 -12.11 8.26 -6.26
N VAL A 100 -12.29 9.32 -5.49
CA VAL A 100 -11.26 10.32 -5.22
C VAL A 100 -11.05 10.41 -3.73
N ILE A 101 -9.78 10.42 -3.33
CA ILE A 101 -9.35 10.70 -1.97
C ILE A 101 -8.37 11.87 -1.99
N ILE A 102 -8.56 12.82 -1.10
CA ILE A 102 -7.65 13.95 -0.92
C ILE A 102 -7.41 14.21 0.56
N TYR A 103 -6.16 14.35 0.97
CA TYR A 103 -5.79 14.53 2.38
C TYR A 103 -4.55 15.43 2.54
N PRO A 104 -4.43 16.15 3.65
CA PRO A 104 -3.35 17.10 3.86
C PRO A 104 -2.00 16.39 4.00
N CYS A 105 -0.95 17.03 3.51
CA CYS A 105 0.44 16.66 3.72
C CYS A 105 1.28 17.90 4.06
N ALA A 106 2.59 17.72 4.26
CA ALA A 106 3.46 18.81 4.72
C ALA A 106 3.51 19.98 3.73
N GLY A 107 3.76 21.19 4.25
CA GLY A 107 4.00 22.38 3.42
C GLY A 107 2.76 23.01 2.80
N GLY A 108 1.58 22.85 3.42
CA GLY A 108 0.34 23.45 2.91
C GLY A 108 -0.21 22.74 1.68
N MET A 109 0.21 21.50 1.44
CA MET A 109 -0.20 20.70 0.28
C MET A 109 -1.26 19.67 0.67
N TYR A 110 -2.02 19.24 -0.32
CA TYR A 110 -2.86 18.07 -0.25
C TYR A 110 -2.39 17.04 -1.28
N THR A 111 -2.35 15.77 -0.88
CA THR A 111 -2.17 14.65 -1.79
C THR A 111 -3.52 14.24 -2.34
N LEU A 112 -3.63 14.14 -3.67
CA LEU A 112 -4.80 13.67 -4.40
C LEU A 112 -4.55 12.26 -4.96
N GLY A 113 -5.53 11.37 -4.80
CA GLY A 113 -5.62 10.09 -5.51
C GLY A 113 -6.98 9.97 -6.19
N ALA A 114 -7.00 9.78 -7.51
CA ALA A 114 -8.22 9.64 -8.30
C ALA A 114 -8.23 8.31 -9.06
N THR A 115 -8.92 7.31 -8.49
CA THR A 115 -9.01 5.96 -9.05
C THR A 115 -10.16 5.85 -10.04
N HIS A 116 -9.90 5.19 -11.17
CA HIS A 116 -10.78 5.05 -12.33
C HIS A 116 -10.52 3.72 -13.05
N PRO A 117 -11.41 3.24 -13.95
CA PRO A 117 -11.10 2.12 -14.83
C PRO A 117 -9.86 2.42 -15.66
N ALA A 118 -8.97 1.44 -15.85
CA ALA A 118 -7.85 1.68 -16.76
C ALA A 118 -8.26 1.58 -18.22
N ASN A 119 -7.52 2.29 -19.05
CA ASN A 119 -7.78 2.36 -20.47
C ASN A 119 -7.25 1.12 -21.20
N HIS A 120 -7.79 0.85 -22.38
CA HIS A 120 -7.43 -0.31 -23.22
C HIS A 120 -5.95 -0.35 -23.63
N TYR A 121 -5.22 0.76 -23.51
CA TYR A 121 -3.78 0.87 -23.77
C TYR A 121 -2.91 0.52 -22.54
N GLU A 122 -3.51 0.14 -21.42
CA GLU A 122 -2.85 -0.29 -20.19
C GLU A 122 -2.82 -1.83 -20.10
N ILE A 123 -2.44 -2.47 -21.22
CA ILE A 123 -2.31 -3.93 -21.40
C ILE A 123 -0.86 -4.26 -21.85
N GLY A 124 -0.32 -5.41 -21.42
CA GLY A 124 0.99 -5.92 -21.85
C GLY A 124 2.19 -5.17 -21.24
N ASP A 125 3.35 -5.18 -21.91
CA ASP A 125 4.59 -4.53 -21.43
C ASP A 125 4.42 -3.01 -21.23
N GLN A 126 3.46 -2.37 -21.90
CA GLN A 126 3.11 -0.96 -21.71
C GLN A 126 2.34 -0.70 -20.41
N ALA A 127 1.67 -1.70 -19.84
CA ALA A 127 1.08 -1.61 -18.50
C ALA A 127 2.15 -1.62 -17.39
N MET A 128 3.39 -2.01 -17.74
CA MET A 128 4.52 -2.08 -16.80
C MET A 128 5.17 -0.71 -16.59
N GLU A 129 4.80 0.35 -17.32
CA GLU A 129 5.17 1.73 -16.98
C GLU A 129 4.26 2.26 -15.86
N TRP A 130 4.73 1.99 -14.65
CA TRP A 130 4.00 2.11 -13.39
C TRP A 130 3.73 3.55 -12.95
N SER A 131 4.52 4.50 -13.46
CA SER A 131 4.30 5.94 -13.36
C SER A 131 4.52 6.52 -14.75
N ARG A 132 3.44 7.02 -15.35
CA ARG A 132 3.52 7.83 -16.56
C ARG A 132 3.24 9.27 -16.20
N ALA A 133 3.94 10.20 -16.85
CA ALA A 133 3.42 11.54 -16.99
C ALA A 133 2.03 11.42 -17.63
N ALA A 134 1.00 11.75 -16.87
CA ALA A 134 -0.32 12.00 -17.42
C ALA A 134 -0.48 13.52 -17.53
N THR A 135 -1.43 13.94 -18.34
CA THR A 135 -1.79 15.36 -18.39
C THR A 135 -2.97 15.61 -17.47
N VAL A 136 -3.03 16.82 -16.90
CA VAL A 136 -4.19 17.25 -16.11
C VAL A 136 -5.47 17.14 -16.96
N SER A 137 -5.40 17.46 -18.25
CA SER A 137 -6.53 17.31 -19.18
C SER A 137 -7.06 15.88 -19.29
N GLN A 138 -6.20 14.86 -19.25
CA GLN A 138 -6.65 13.45 -19.21
C GLN A 138 -7.44 13.15 -17.93
N ALA A 139 -6.99 13.69 -16.79
CA ALA A 139 -7.71 13.54 -15.54
C ALA A 139 -9.04 14.34 -15.55
N GLU A 140 -9.05 15.56 -16.07
CA GLU A 140 -10.28 16.35 -16.22
C GLU A 140 -11.31 15.65 -17.12
N GLU A 141 -10.87 15.07 -18.25
CA GLU A 141 -11.72 14.30 -19.16
C GLU A 141 -12.32 13.06 -18.49
N GLU A 142 -11.51 12.28 -17.76
CA GLU A 142 -11.96 11.09 -17.03
C GLU A 142 -13.05 11.39 -15.99
N TYR A 143 -13.03 12.60 -15.42
CA TYR A 143 -13.95 13.03 -14.36
C TYR A 143 -14.93 14.13 -14.80
N GLN A 144 -15.08 14.40 -16.10
CA GLN A 144 -15.85 15.54 -16.62
C GLN A 144 -17.34 15.52 -16.23
N GLU A 145 -17.93 14.32 -16.15
CA GLU A 145 -19.32 14.05 -15.77
C GLU A 145 -19.48 13.71 -14.28
N TRP A 146 -18.42 13.84 -13.48
CA TRP A 146 -18.46 13.49 -12.06
C TRP A 146 -18.65 14.72 -11.16
N ASN A 147 -18.46 14.54 -9.85
CA ASN A 147 -18.79 15.54 -8.84
C ASN A 147 -18.14 16.92 -9.15
N PRO A 148 -18.91 18.04 -9.17
CA PRO A 148 -18.39 19.37 -9.50
C PRO A 148 -17.18 19.81 -8.68
N ILE A 149 -17.12 19.45 -7.39
CA ILE A 149 -15.99 19.75 -6.51
C ILE A 149 -14.73 19.03 -7.00
N VAL A 150 -14.83 17.75 -7.37
CA VAL A 150 -13.70 16.98 -7.89
C VAL A 150 -13.17 17.60 -9.17
N LYS A 151 -14.04 18.05 -10.06
CA LYS A 151 -13.62 18.74 -11.29
C LYS A 151 -12.82 20.00 -10.99
N ARG A 152 -13.26 20.79 -9.99
CA ARG A 152 -12.55 22.00 -9.55
C ARG A 152 -11.22 21.67 -8.86
N ILE A 153 -11.14 20.60 -8.07
CA ILE A 153 -9.87 20.11 -7.50
C ILE A 153 -8.87 19.75 -8.62
N LEU A 154 -9.33 19.02 -9.65
CA LEU A 154 -8.49 18.65 -10.79
C LEU A 154 -8.03 19.88 -11.58
N HIS A 155 -8.91 20.87 -11.75
CA HIS A 155 -8.56 22.14 -12.40
C HIS A 155 -7.41 22.90 -11.72
N HIS A 156 -7.29 22.81 -10.39
CA HIS A 156 -6.18 23.41 -9.61
C HIS A 156 -4.93 22.53 -9.56
N THR A 157 -5.00 21.32 -10.11
CA THR A 157 -3.86 20.41 -10.17
C THR A 157 -2.91 20.83 -11.29
N LYS A 158 -1.61 20.99 -10.98
CA LYS A 158 -0.59 21.45 -11.94
C LYS A 158 0.08 20.30 -12.68
N GLU A 159 0.32 19.20 -11.98
CA GLU A 159 0.97 18.01 -12.50
C GLU A 159 0.28 16.76 -11.97
N VAL A 160 0.23 15.71 -12.78
CA VAL A 160 -0.41 14.46 -12.41
C VAL A 160 0.38 13.27 -12.94
N GLY A 161 0.64 12.30 -12.06
CA GLY A 161 1.14 10.99 -12.45
C GLY A 161 -0.03 10.01 -12.59
N LYS A 162 0.08 9.04 -13.50
CA LYS A 162 -0.88 7.91 -13.57
C LYS A 162 -0.22 6.60 -13.19
N TRP A 163 -0.96 5.79 -12.44
CA TRP A 163 -0.50 4.55 -11.81
C TRP A 163 -1.44 3.40 -12.12
N ARG A 164 -0.93 2.37 -12.81
CA ARG A 164 -1.65 1.11 -12.96
C ARG A 164 -1.63 0.37 -11.63
N LEU A 165 -2.80 -0.01 -11.12
CA LEU A 165 -2.87 -0.76 -9.87
C LEU A 165 -2.53 -2.22 -10.12
N ALA A 166 -1.67 -2.78 -9.27
CA ALA A 166 -1.37 -4.20 -9.31
C ALA A 166 -0.96 -4.69 -7.91
N GLU A 167 -0.97 -6.00 -7.75
CA GLU A 167 -0.67 -6.68 -6.49
C GLU A 167 0.20 -7.91 -6.75
N VAL A 168 0.98 -8.33 -5.74
CA VAL A 168 1.72 -9.61 -5.79
C VAL A 168 0.76 -10.73 -5.40
N PRO A 169 0.72 -11.85 -6.15
CA PRO A 169 -0.08 -13.01 -5.77
C PRO A 169 0.37 -13.57 -4.41
N ARG A 170 -0.47 -14.39 -3.76
CA ARG A 170 -0.06 -15.09 -2.55
C ARG A 170 1.09 -16.04 -2.88
N LEU A 171 2.29 -15.70 -2.40
CA LEU A 171 3.47 -16.52 -2.61
C LEU A 171 3.40 -17.76 -1.70
N PRO A 172 3.90 -18.93 -2.13
CA PRO A 172 3.95 -20.12 -1.27
C PRO A 172 4.94 -19.97 -0.10
N ARG A 173 5.97 -19.14 -0.28
CA ARG A 173 7.03 -18.84 0.69
C ARG A 173 7.65 -17.48 0.38
N TRP A 174 8.34 -16.90 1.34
CA TRP A 174 9.12 -15.66 1.19
C TRP A 174 10.61 -15.92 1.28
N ALA A 175 11.04 -17.00 1.94
CA ALA A 175 12.44 -17.40 1.99
C ALA A 175 12.84 -18.35 0.84
N SER A 176 14.08 -18.25 0.37
CA SER A 176 14.67 -19.22 -0.55
C SER A 176 14.83 -20.59 0.12
N LYS A 177 14.90 -21.67 -0.67
CA LYS A 177 15.14 -23.04 -0.16
C LYS A 177 16.44 -23.17 0.65
N SER A 178 17.44 -22.35 0.32
CA SER A 178 18.71 -22.29 1.07
C SER A 178 18.62 -21.53 2.39
N GLY A 179 17.55 -20.76 2.63
CA GLY A 179 17.41 -19.90 3.81
C GLY A 179 18.45 -18.78 3.87
N ARG A 180 18.89 -18.28 2.70
CA ARG A 180 19.89 -17.21 2.57
C ARG A 180 19.35 -15.94 1.89
N VAL A 181 18.16 -16.02 1.30
CA VAL A 181 17.48 -14.90 0.66
C VAL A 181 16.04 -14.89 1.18
N VAL A 182 15.50 -13.69 1.44
CA VAL A 182 14.13 -13.52 1.92
C VAL A 182 13.49 -12.30 1.27
N LEU A 183 12.21 -12.39 0.94
CA LEU A 183 11.41 -11.28 0.40
C LEU A 183 10.80 -10.43 1.52
N MET A 184 10.61 -9.14 1.24
CA MET A 184 9.92 -8.19 2.13
C MET A 184 9.25 -7.07 1.31
N GLY A 185 8.34 -6.33 1.94
CA GLY A 185 7.62 -5.21 1.34
C GLY A 185 6.88 -5.61 0.07
N ASP A 186 6.82 -4.71 -0.91
CA ASP A 186 6.12 -4.93 -2.18
C ASP A 186 6.65 -6.14 -2.96
N ASN A 187 7.89 -6.56 -2.73
CA ASN A 187 8.44 -7.76 -3.36
C ASN A 187 7.83 -9.05 -2.78
N ALA A 188 7.28 -9.01 -1.57
CA ALA A 188 6.61 -10.15 -0.92
C ALA A 188 5.09 -10.05 -0.97
N HIS A 189 4.53 -8.83 -0.87
CA HIS A 189 3.11 -8.63 -0.62
C HIS A 189 2.55 -7.29 -1.13
N ALA A 190 3.03 -6.77 -2.27
CA ALA A 190 2.41 -5.57 -2.85
C ALA A 190 0.89 -5.74 -2.92
N MET A 191 0.15 -4.72 -2.49
CA MET A 191 -1.29 -4.77 -2.27
C MET A 191 -1.95 -3.50 -2.77
N LEU A 192 -3.27 -3.55 -2.99
CA LEU A 192 -4.04 -2.37 -3.38
C LEU A 192 -4.00 -1.29 -2.30
N GLN A 193 -4.03 -0.04 -2.74
CA GLN A 193 -3.90 1.13 -1.89
C GLN A 193 -5.14 1.43 -1.02
N PHE A 194 -6.21 0.65 -1.14
CA PHE A 194 -7.52 0.98 -0.56
C PHE A 194 -7.58 0.91 0.97
N LEU A 195 -6.49 0.60 1.66
CA LEU A 195 -6.33 0.78 3.12
C LEU A 195 -5.11 1.63 3.51
N ALA A 196 -4.34 2.11 2.54
CA ALA A 196 -3.07 2.81 2.74
C ALA A 196 -2.03 2.06 3.61
N GLN A 197 -2.03 0.72 3.60
CA GLN A 197 -1.21 -0.10 4.51
C GLN A 197 0.09 -0.65 3.92
N GLY A 198 0.36 -0.52 2.62
CA GLY A 198 1.57 -1.12 2.01
C GLY A 198 2.87 -0.71 2.72
N ALA A 199 3.06 0.58 2.96
CA ALA A 199 4.23 1.10 3.67
C ALA A 199 4.30 0.67 5.15
N ALA A 200 3.16 0.60 5.83
CA ALA A 200 3.09 0.13 7.22
C ALA A 200 3.48 -1.35 7.31
N MET A 201 2.98 -2.19 6.41
CA MET A 201 3.34 -3.62 6.35
C MET A 201 4.81 -3.83 6.00
N ALA A 202 5.37 -3.03 5.09
CA ALA A 202 6.80 -3.03 4.78
C ALA A 202 7.67 -2.63 6.00
N THR A 203 7.20 -1.68 6.80
CA THR A 203 7.89 -1.25 8.03
C THR A 203 7.82 -2.34 9.11
N GLU A 204 6.65 -2.99 9.25
CA GLU A 204 6.48 -4.13 10.13
C GLU A 204 7.39 -5.32 9.73
N ASP A 205 7.58 -5.57 8.43
CA ASP A 205 8.52 -6.59 7.95
C ASP A 205 9.94 -6.29 8.42
N ALA A 206 10.42 -5.06 8.25
CA ALA A 206 11.76 -4.65 8.66
C ALA A 206 12.01 -4.86 10.17
N GLY A 207 11.02 -4.49 10.99
CA GLY A 207 11.07 -4.71 12.44
C GLY A 207 11.08 -6.20 12.80
N SER A 208 10.18 -6.98 12.22
CA SER A 208 10.11 -8.44 12.42
C SER A 208 11.41 -9.13 11.98
N LEU A 209 11.95 -8.77 10.82
CA LEU A 209 13.17 -9.36 10.28
C LEU A 209 14.37 -9.06 11.19
N SER A 210 14.50 -7.82 11.70
CA SER A 210 15.56 -7.48 12.65
C SER A 210 15.51 -8.33 13.91
N VAL A 211 14.32 -8.57 14.46
CA VAL A 211 14.13 -9.44 15.64
C VAL A 211 14.46 -10.90 15.31
N ALA A 212 14.04 -11.40 14.15
CA ALA A 212 14.34 -12.76 13.74
C ALA A 212 15.84 -12.99 13.57
N VAL A 213 16.53 -12.10 12.85
CA VAL A 213 17.97 -12.21 12.60
C VAL A 213 18.76 -12.05 13.91
N SER A 214 18.32 -11.23 14.87
CA SER A 214 19.02 -11.10 16.16
C SER A 214 19.04 -12.38 17.00
N ARG A 215 18.14 -13.35 16.73
CA ARG A 215 18.15 -14.68 17.37
C ARG A 215 19.12 -15.68 16.73
N ALA A 216 19.70 -15.39 15.57
CA ALA A 216 20.67 -16.27 14.92
C ALA A 216 22.06 -16.11 15.55
N LYS A 217 22.63 -17.22 16.03
CA LYS A 217 23.98 -17.25 16.62
C LYS A 217 25.04 -17.60 15.58
N SER A 218 24.66 -18.37 14.56
CA SER A 218 25.51 -18.71 13.44
C SER A 218 24.74 -18.65 12.11
N ALA A 219 25.45 -18.87 11.01
CA ALA A 219 24.86 -18.88 9.68
C ALA A 219 23.83 -20.01 9.54
N GLU A 220 24.02 -21.14 10.22
CA GLU A 220 23.16 -22.32 10.19
C GLU A 220 21.78 -22.06 10.83
N ASP A 221 21.67 -21.04 11.67
CA ASP A 221 20.40 -20.60 12.26
C ASP A 221 19.51 -19.83 11.28
N LEU A 222 20.07 -19.24 10.21
CA LEU A 222 19.33 -18.34 9.31
C LEU A 222 18.07 -18.97 8.71
N PRO A 223 18.09 -20.21 8.16
CA PRO A 223 16.89 -20.82 7.62
C PRO A 223 15.74 -20.91 8.64
N ARG A 224 16.07 -21.22 9.90
CA ARG A 224 15.08 -21.34 10.98
C ARG A 224 14.48 -19.98 11.34
N VAL A 225 15.31 -18.95 11.55
CA VAL A 225 14.81 -17.63 11.95
C VAL A 225 14.08 -16.91 10.81
N LEU A 226 14.52 -17.08 9.56
CA LEU A 226 13.83 -16.51 8.40
C LEU A 226 12.46 -17.15 8.18
N LYS A 227 12.32 -18.46 8.45
CA LYS A 227 11.02 -19.14 8.45
C LYS A 227 10.11 -18.62 9.57
N ALA A 228 10.65 -18.26 10.73
CA ALA A 228 9.89 -17.63 11.81
C ALA A 228 9.41 -16.22 11.42
N TYR A 229 10.26 -15.41 10.78
CA TYR A 229 9.88 -14.12 10.18
C TYR A 229 8.71 -14.28 9.21
N GLU A 230 8.82 -15.22 8.27
CA GLU A 230 7.76 -15.51 7.29
C GLU A 230 6.46 -15.90 7.99
N ARG A 231 6.52 -16.80 8.98
CA ARG A 231 5.35 -17.21 9.78
C ARG A 231 4.72 -16.05 10.56
N ALA A 232 5.51 -15.12 11.07
CA ALA A 232 5.01 -13.97 11.81
C ALA A 232 4.33 -12.92 10.91
N ARG A 233 4.75 -12.83 9.65
CA ARG A 233 4.36 -11.74 8.74
C ARG A 233 3.37 -12.13 7.65
N LYS A 234 3.56 -13.28 7.01
CA LYS A 234 2.86 -13.65 5.79
C LYS A 234 1.34 -13.62 5.93
N TRP A 235 0.81 -14.31 6.94
CA TRP A 235 -0.65 -14.35 7.17
C TRP A 235 -1.25 -12.96 7.42
N ARG A 236 -0.50 -12.09 8.12
CA ARG A 236 -0.95 -10.73 8.45
C ARG A 236 -0.99 -9.86 7.21
N CYS A 237 0.07 -9.87 6.39
CA CYS A 237 0.07 -9.15 5.11
C CYS A 237 -1.02 -9.67 4.17
N GLU A 238 -1.26 -10.98 4.14
CA GLU A 238 -2.34 -11.58 3.34
C GLU A 238 -3.74 -11.18 3.82
N ALA A 239 -3.95 -11.09 5.13
CA ALA A 239 -5.20 -10.62 5.72
C ALA A 239 -5.45 -9.13 5.39
N VAL A 240 -4.43 -8.27 5.54
CA VAL A 240 -4.51 -6.85 5.19
C VAL A 240 -4.75 -6.66 3.69
N SER A 241 -4.05 -7.41 2.83
CA SER A 241 -4.23 -7.39 1.37
C SER A 241 -5.66 -7.82 0.98
N ALA A 242 -6.18 -8.89 1.58
CA ALA A 242 -7.58 -9.30 1.36
C ALA A 242 -8.58 -8.24 1.81
N GLN A 243 -8.28 -7.55 2.90
CA GLN A 243 -9.14 -6.49 3.39
C GLN A 243 -9.09 -5.23 2.51
N ALA A 244 -7.93 -4.94 1.92
CA ALA A 244 -7.79 -3.86 0.95
C ALA A 244 -8.64 -4.11 -0.31
N ARG A 245 -8.66 -5.35 -0.82
CA ARG A 245 -9.58 -5.73 -1.91
C ARG A 245 -11.04 -5.49 -1.54
N ARG A 246 -11.48 -6.03 -0.39
CA ARG A 246 -12.85 -5.83 0.10
C ARG A 246 -13.22 -4.35 0.28
N ASN A 247 -12.28 -3.51 0.72
CA ASN A 247 -12.53 -2.08 0.87
C ASN A 247 -12.63 -1.40 -0.50
N GLY A 248 -11.83 -1.84 -1.47
CA GLY A 248 -11.98 -1.46 -2.87
C GLY A 248 -13.36 -1.81 -3.41
N ASP A 249 -13.81 -3.05 -3.25
CA ASP A 249 -15.13 -3.49 -3.72
C ASP A 249 -16.25 -2.64 -3.12
N MET A 250 -16.15 -2.34 -1.82
CA MET A 250 -17.12 -1.49 -1.12
C MET A 250 -17.15 -0.06 -1.65
N ILE A 251 -16.00 0.55 -1.92
CA ILE A 251 -15.92 1.94 -2.38
C ILE A 251 -16.43 2.09 -3.82
N HIS A 252 -16.21 1.08 -4.68
CA HIS A 252 -16.47 1.14 -6.11
C HIS A 252 -17.76 0.44 -6.58
N MET A 253 -18.69 0.15 -5.67
CA MET A 253 -19.95 -0.56 -5.97
C MET A 253 -20.71 0.05 -7.15
N PRO A 254 -21.39 -0.76 -7.98
CA PRO A 254 -22.34 -0.26 -8.97
C PRO A 254 -23.52 0.44 -8.29
N ASP A 255 -24.08 1.42 -8.99
CA ASP A 255 -25.27 2.13 -8.50
C ASP A 255 -26.44 1.15 -8.36
N GLY A 256 -27.14 1.21 -7.23
CA GLY A 256 -28.24 0.32 -6.89
C GLY A 256 -28.46 0.16 -5.39
N GLU A 257 -29.36 -0.75 -5.01
CA GLU A 257 -29.81 -0.92 -3.62
C GLU A 257 -28.66 -1.17 -2.62
N GLU A 258 -27.67 -1.98 -3.00
CA GLU A 258 -26.51 -2.26 -2.14
C GLU A 258 -25.65 -1.01 -1.91
N GLN A 259 -25.42 -0.22 -2.95
CA GLN A 259 -24.68 1.03 -2.87
C GLN A 259 -25.45 2.10 -2.08
N GLU A 260 -26.76 2.22 -2.28
CA GLU A 260 -27.62 3.11 -1.49
C GLU A 260 -27.63 2.74 0.01
N ASN A 261 -27.61 1.44 0.31
CA ASN A 261 -27.50 0.95 1.68
C ASN A 261 -26.13 1.28 2.29
N ARG A 262 -25.05 1.12 1.53
CA ARG A 262 -23.69 1.52 1.92
C ARG A 262 -23.66 3.02 2.26
N ASP A 263 -24.18 3.87 1.39
CA ASP A 263 -24.24 5.33 1.57
C ASP A 263 -25.04 5.72 2.82
N ARG A 264 -26.24 5.14 3.00
CA ARG A 264 -27.10 5.40 4.16
C ARG A 264 -26.42 5.04 5.48
N LYS A 265 -25.70 3.92 5.52
CA LYS A 265 -24.97 3.52 6.72
C LYS A 265 -23.77 4.45 6.97
N MET A 266 -23.05 4.89 5.92
CA MET A 266 -21.94 5.85 6.07
C MET A 266 -22.42 7.24 6.54
N SER A 267 -23.57 7.72 6.07
CA SER A 267 -24.12 9.01 6.54
C SER A 267 -24.55 8.94 8.01
N GLN A 268 -25.16 7.84 8.45
CA GLN A 268 -25.52 7.62 9.86
C GLN A 268 -24.31 7.59 10.80
N LEU A 269 -23.16 7.08 10.33
CA LEU A 269 -21.91 7.13 11.10
C LEU A 269 -21.46 8.57 11.36
N ALA A 270 -21.55 9.43 10.34
CA ALA A 270 -21.17 10.84 10.44
C ALA A 270 -22.03 11.60 11.46
N GLU A 271 -23.32 11.26 11.55
CA GLU A 271 -24.26 11.91 12.46
C GLU A 271 -24.14 11.45 13.92
N THR A 272 -23.86 10.16 14.14
CA THR A 272 -23.92 9.55 15.48
C THR A 272 -22.56 9.47 16.18
N GLY A 273 -21.46 9.49 15.43
CA GLY A 273 -20.12 9.23 15.96
C GLY A 273 -19.93 7.80 16.51
N VAL A 274 -20.92 6.92 16.34
CA VAL A 274 -20.91 5.54 16.85
C VAL A 274 -20.37 4.62 15.76
N TRP A 275 -19.10 4.26 15.86
CA TRP A 275 -18.39 3.32 14.98
C TRP A 275 -18.80 1.85 15.19
N LYS A 276 -20.11 1.55 15.27
CA LYS A 276 -20.64 0.19 15.44
C LYS A 276 -21.28 -0.39 14.18
N ALA A 277 -21.49 0.42 13.15
CA ALA A 277 -22.04 -0.07 11.89
C ALA A 277 -20.91 -0.62 11.02
N ASP A 278 -20.96 -1.92 10.71
CA ASP A 278 -20.18 -2.52 9.62
C ASP A 278 -20.66 -1.91 8.29
N THR A 279 -20.00 -0.82 7.93
CA THR A 279 -20.13 -0.06 6.67
C THR A 279 -19.05 -0.46 5.68
N GLY A 280 -18.31 -1.53 6.00
CA GLY A 280 -17.14 -1.96 5.28
C GLY A 280 -15.87 -1.93 6.14
N PRO A 281 -14.76 -2.36 5.55
CA PRO A 281 -13.61 -2.80 6.32
C PRO A 281 -12.88 -1.75 7.14
N MET A 282 -12.87 -0.50 6.67
CA MET A 282 -12.23 0.59 7.41
C MET A 282 -12.98 0.94 8.69
N PHE A 283 -14.25 0.55 8.79
CA PHE A 283 -15.15 0.91 9.88
C PHE A 283 -15.45 -0.28 10.81
N ASP A 284 -15.06 -1.49 10.41
CA ASP A 284 -15.11 -2.68 11.24
C ASP A 284 -14.16 -2.58 12.44
N ALA A 285 -14.72 -2.65 13.65
CA ALA A 285 -13.97 -2.45 14.88
C ALA A 285 -12.95 -3.58 15.15
N GLU A 286 -13.31 -4.82 14.79
CA GLU A 286 -12.43 -5.98 14.98
C GLU A 286 -11.21 -5.87 14.06
N PHE A 287 -11.41 -5.59 12.77
CA PHE A 287 -10.35 -5.39 11.81
C PHE A 287 -9.48 -4.17 12.15
N ARG A 288 -10.07 -3.06 12.61
CA ARG A 288 -9.29 -1.89 13.07
C ARG A 288 -8.40 -2.24 14.25
N ASN A 289 -8.91 -2.97 15.24
CA ASN A 289 -8.12 -3.44 16.37
C ASN A 289 -7.00 -4.38 15.90
N PHE A 290 -7.33 -5.34 15.03
CA PHE A 290 -6.35 -6.22 14.39
C PHE A 290 -5.26 -5.42 13.64
N LEU A 291 -5.64 -4.37 12.91
CA LEU A 291 -4.72 -3.59 12.09
C LEU A 291 -3.83 -2.69 12.94
N TYR A 292 -4.40 -1.86 13.81
CA TYR A 292 -3.68 -0.77 14.49
C TYR A 292 -3.10 -1.13 15.87
N ASN A 293 -3.64 -2.14 16.56
CA ASN A 293 -3.15 -2.54 17.89
C ASN A 293 -2.16 -3.72 17.85
N HIS A 294 -1.59 -4.03 16.68
CA HIS A 294 -0.63 -5.11 16.53
C HIS A 294 0.79 -4.67 16.87
N ASN A 295 1.42 -5.34 17.84
CA ASN A 295 2.85 -5.19 18.09
C ASN A 295 3.62 -6.29 17.36
N VAL A 296 4.18 -5.96 16.19
CA VAL A 296 4.91 -6.91 15.36
C VAL A 296 6.16 -7.46 16.06
N ILE A 297 6.83 -6.66 16.89
CA ILE A 297 8.07 -7.06 17.58
C ILE A 297 7.78 -8.16 18.60
N GLU A 298 6.76 -7.97 19.43
CA GLU A 298 6.36 -8.98 20.43
C GLU A 298 5.81 -10.24 19.77
N HIS A 299 4.97 -10.08 18.73
CA HIS A 299 4.45 -11.21 17.99
C HIS A 299 5.56 -12.06 17.35
N THR A 300 6.58 -11.42 16.74
CA THR A 300 7.72 -12.15 16.18
C THR A 300 8.53 -12.89 17.23
N LYS A 301 8.74 -12.29 18.42
CA LYS A 301 9.38 -13.00 19.56
C LYS A 301 8.58 -14.24 19.95
N MET A 302 7.25 -14.12 20.09
CA MET A 302 6.38 -15.26 20.40
C MET A 302 6.50 -16.39 19.36
N VAL A 303 6.51 -16.06 18.07
CA VAL A 303 6.67 -17.05 16.99
C VAL A 303 8.04 -17.74 17.02
N LEU A 304 9.10 -16.99 17.37
CA LEU A 304 10.45 -17.54 17.53
C LEU A 304 10.54 -18.48 18.74
N ASP A 305 9.92 -18.13 19.86
CA ASP A 305 9.93 -18.91 21.09
C ASP A 305 9.01 -20.15 21.00
N SER A 306 8.00 -20.13 20.11
CA SER A 306 7.17 -21.31 19.83
C SER A 306 7.79 -22.26 18.80
N ALA A 307 8.92 -21.91 18.19
CA ALA A 307 9.59 -22.66 17.13
C ALA A 307 10.87 -23.38 17.62
N THR A 308 11.21 -23.21 18.89
CA THR A 308 12.20 -23.99 19.64
C THR A 308 11.55 -25.21 20.27
#